data_AF-A0A1H7T136-F1
#
_entry.id   AF-A0A1H7T136-F1
#
_cell.length_a   1.000
_cell.length_b   1.000
_cell.length_c   1.000
_cell.angle_alpha   90.00
_cell.angle_beta   90.00
_cell.angle_gamma   90.00
#
_symmetry.space_group_name_H-M   'P 1'
#
loop_
_entity.id
_entity.type
_entity.pdbx_description
1 polymer ?
#
loop_
_entity_poly.entity_id
_entity_poly.type
_entity_poly.pdbx_seq_one_letter_code
_entity_poly.pdbx_strand_id
1 'polypeptide(L)'
;MDERYHALMEKLWHCALTSEKCATACLTSEHVSELATCIRLSQDCAEICMLLIRSVKRQSALVPLLLTLCDFICQLCAEECEKHEEDHCQQCSAACLLCSQACIELQRAEAQQ
;
A
#
# COMPACT_ATOMS: atom_id res chain seq x y z
N MET A 1 -3.99 -16.60 -15.24
CA MET A 1 -3.62 -15.28 -14.70
C MET A 1 -2.11 -15.28 -14.61
N ASP A 2 -1.47 -14.30 -15.22
CA ASP A 2 -0.01 -14.22 -15.30
C ASP A 2 0.61 -14.09 -13.90
N GLU A 3 1.73 -14.78 -13.69
CA GLU A 3 2.46 -14.89 -12.41
C GLU A 3 2.80 -13.51 -11.82
N ARG A 4 3.08 -12.53 -12.68
CA ARG A 4 3.38 -11.15 -12.29
C ARG A 4 2.21 -10.47 -11.58
N TYR A 5 0.99 -10.70 -12.06
CA TYR A 5 -0.22 -10.18 -11.40
C TYR A 5 -0.50 -10.90 -10.08
N HIS A 6 -0.15 -12.18 -9.96
CA HIS A 6 -0.29 -12.90 -8.71
C HIS A 6 0.66 -12.35 -7.64
N ALA A 7 1.94 -12.20 -7.99
CA ALA A 7 2.96 -11.63 -7.11
C ALA A 7 2.59 -10.20 -6.67
N LEU A 8 2.11 -9.35 -7.58
CA LEU A 8 1.60 -8.03 -7.22
C LEU A 8 0.46 -8.11 -6.21
N MET A 9 -0.55 -8.96 -6.46
CA MET A 9 -1.70 -9.07 -5.56
C MET A 9 -1.33 -9.55 -4.16
N GLU A 10 -0.34 -10.44 -4.02
CA GLU A 10 0.16 -10.84 -2.69
C GLU A 10 0.74 -9.64 -1.92
N LYS A 11 1.52 -8.79 -2.58
CA LYS A 11 2.09 -7.58 -1.96
C LYS A 11 1.02 -6.56 -1.62
N LEU A 12 0.07 -6.33 -2.52
CA LEU A 12 -1.06 -5.44 -2.27
C LEU A 12 -1.91 -5.92 -1.09
N TRP A 13 -2.19 -7.23 -1.00
CA TRP A 13 -3.01 -7.78 0.07
C TRP A 13 -2.30 -7.66 1.42
N HIS A 14 -1.01 -7.97 1.45
CA HIS A 14 -0.19 -7.80 2.64
C HIS A 14 -0.11 -6.32 3.07
N CYS A 15 0.12 -5.41 2.13
CA CYS A 15 0.16 -3.97 2.40
C CYS A 15 -1.17 -3.49 2.98
N ALA A 16 -2.29 -3.79 2.32
CA ALA A 16 -3.61 -3.35 2.76
C ALA A 16 -3.92 -3.76 4.20
N LEU A 17 -3.75 -5.04 4.53
CA LEU A 17 -4.02 -5.56 5.87
C LEU A 17 -3.08 -4.96 6.92
N THR A 18 -1.82 -4.71 6.55
CA THR A 18 -0.84 -4.11 7.47
C THR A 18 -1.16 -2.64 7.72
N SER A 19 -1.57 -1.89 6.70
CA SER A 19 -1.99 -0.49 6.82
C SER A 19 -3.29 -0.35 7.62
N GLU A 20 -4.28 -1.23 7.43
CA GLU A 20 -5.50 -1.26 8.27
C GLU A 20 -5.15 -1.53 9.75
N LYS A 21 -4.24 -2.47 10.01
CA LYS A 21 -3.75 -2.77 11.35
C LYS A 21 -3.01 -1.58 11.95
N CYS A 22 -2.15 -0.92 11.18
CA CYS A 22 -1.41 0.27 11.60
C CYS A 22 -2.36 1.40 11.99
N ALA A 23 -3.32 1.75 11.12
CA ALA A 23 -4.32 2.77 11.41
C ALA A 23 -5.10 2.48 12.70
N THR A 24 -5.52 1.22 12.88
CA THR A 24 -6.24 0.78 14.07
C THR A 24 -5.38 0.89 15.34
N ALA A 25 -4.13 0.45 15.28
CA ALA A 25 -3.20 0.52 16.40
C ALA A 25 -2.90 1.98 16.78
N CYS A 26 -2.64 2.84 15.79
CA CYS A 26 -2.40 4.27 15.98
C CYS A 26 -3.59 4.97 16.69
N LEU A 27 -4.83 4.57 16.39
CA LEU A 27 -6.02 5.11 17.05
C LEU A 27 -6.11 4.77 18.55
N THR A 28 -5.44 3.70 18.98
CA THR A 28 -5.41 3.27 20.39
C THR A 28 -4.20 3.78 21.16
N SER A 29 -3.29 4.51 20.50
CA SER A 29 -2.11 5.10 21.14
C SER A 29 -2.47 6.28 22.05
N GLU A 30 -1.72 6.45 23.14
CA GLU A 30 -1.83 7.61 24.03
C GLU A 30 -1.51 8.94 23.32
N HIS A 31 -0.74 8.90 22.24
CA HIS A 31 -0.29 10.06 21.46
C HIS A 31 -1.00 10.18 20.10
N VAL A 32 -2.28 9.80 20.02
CA VAL A 32 -3.07 9.76 18.77
C VAL A 32 -3.03 11.06 17.94
N SER A 33 -2.89 12.23 18.57
CA SER A 33 -2.79 13.51 17.86
C SER A 33 -1.56 13.61 16.97
N GLU A 34 -0.44 13.01 17.39
CA GLU A 34 0.82 12.99 16.65
C GLU A 34 0.78 11.97 15.50
N LEU A 35 -0.09 10.97 15.60
CA LEU A 35 -0.29 9.91 14.61
C LEU A 35 -1.40 10.21 13.59
N ALA A 36 -2.04 11.38 13.67
CA ALA A 36 -3.20 11.72 12.85
C ALA A 36 -2.93 11.62 11.34
N THR A 37 -1.71 11.99 10.90
CA THR A 37 -1.31 11.86 9.48
C THR A 37 -1.04 10.41 9.11
N CYS A 38 -0.34 9.66 9.97
CA CYS A 38 -0.10 8.22 9.79
C CYS A 38 -1.42 7.45 9.63
N ILE A 39 -2.44 7.74 10.46
CA ILE A 39 -3.76 7.11 10.38
C ILE A 39 -4.42 7.36 9.03
N ARG A 40 -4.49 8.63 8.59
CA ARG A 40 -5.14 8.98 7.30
C ARG A 40 -4.45 8.30 6.12
N LEU A 41 -3.12 8.38 6.06
CA LEU A 41 -2.35 7.77 4.96
C LEU A 41 -2.42 6.25 4.98
N SER A 42 -2.46 5.62 6.15
CA SER A 42 -2.63 4.16 6.26
C SER A 42 -4.01 3.71 5.79
N GLN A 43 -5.07 4.48 6.09
CA GLN A 43 -6.41 4.21 5.57
C GLN A 43 -6.50 4.37 4.05
N ASP A 44 -5.96 5.47 3.52
CA ASP A 44 -5.91 5.71 2.07
C ASP A 44 -5.10 4.63 1.35
N CYS A 45 -3.95 4.23 1.91
CA CYS A 45 -3.10 3.17 1.37
C CYS A 45 -3.84 1.83 1.31
N ALA A 46 -4.53 1.45 2.40
CA ALA A 46 -5.31 0.22 2.43
C ALA A 46 -6.41 0.21 1.36
N GLU A 47 -7.20 1.27 1.26
CA GLU A 47 -8.30 1.37 0.30
C GLU A 47 -7.81 1.33 -1.15
N ILE A 48 -6.72 2.05 -1.47
CA ILE A 48 -6.14 2.08 -2.81
C ILE A 48 -5.55 0.72 -3.17
N CYS A 49 -4.82 0.06 -2.26
CA CYS A 49 -4.31 -1.29 -2.48
C CYS A 49 -5.46 -2.25 -2.80
N MET A 50 -6.51 -2.23 -1.98
CA MET A 50 -7.70 -3.07 -2.16
C MET A 50 -8.45 -2.78 -3.47
N LEU A 51 -8.55 -1.52 -3.86
CA LEU A 51 -9.10 -1.12 -5.15
C LEU A 51 -8.28 -1.71 -6.30
N LEU A 52 -6.95 -1.61 -6.25
CA LEU A 52 -6.07 -2.15 -7.28
C LEU A 52 -6.19 -3.68 -7.38
N ILE A 53 -6.23 -4.42 -6.26
CA ILE A 53 -6.44 -5.87 -6.26
C ILE A 53 -7.72 -6.24 -6.99
N ARG A 54 -8.83 -5.57 -6.64
CA ARG A 54 -10.13 -5.82 -7.27
C ARG A 54 -10.09 -5.46 -8.76
N SER A 55 -9.35 -4.42 -9.15
CA SER A 55 -9.19 -3.98 -10.54
C SER A 55 -8.37 -4.96 -11.38
N VAL A 56 -7.27 -5.48 -10.84
CA VAL A 56 -6.45 -6.53 -11.45
C VAL A 56 -7.28 -7.79 -11.66
N LYS A 57 -8.02 -8.25 -10.64
CA LYS A 57 -8.87 -9.46 -10.74
C LYS A 57 -9.89 -9.40 -11.88
N ARG A 58 -10.43 -8.22 -12.17
CA ARG A 58 -11.43 -8.01 -13.23
C ARG A 58 -10.83 -7.49 -14.54
N GLN A 59 -9.50 -7.47 -14.67
CA GLN A 59 -8.79 -6.97 -15.85
C GLN A 59 -9.25 -5.57 -16.28
N SER A 60 -9.41 -4.67 -15.30
CA SER A 60 -9.91 -3.33 -15.56
C SER A 60 -8.91 -2.51 -16.40
N ALA A 61 -9.41 -1.74 -17.36
CA ALA A 61 -8.61 -0.75 -18.11
C ALA A 61 -7.98 0.34 -17.22
N LEU A 62 -8.40 0.45 -15.95
CA LEU A 62 -7.84 1.40 -14.98
C LEU A 62 -6.56 0.90 -14.30
N VAL A 63 -6.14 -0.35 -14.50
CA VAL A 63 -4.97 -0.93 -13.83
C VAL A 63 -3.71 -0.07 -13.99
N PRO A 64 -3.33 0.44 -15.19
CA PRO A 64 -2.13 1.27 -15.33
C PRO A 64 -2.17 2.55 -14.48
N LEU A 65 -3.32 3.22 -14.44
CA LEU A 65 -3.51 4.42 -13.61
C LEU A 65 -3.46 4.09 -12.11
N LEU A 66 -4.10 2.99 -11.71
CA LEU A 66 -4.15 2.55 -10.33
C LEU A 66 -2.80 2.06 -9.81
N LEU A 67 -1.93 1.49 -10.67
CA LEU A 67 -0.56 1.16 -10.29
C LEU A 67 0.21 2.42 -9.89
N THR A 68 0.09 3.50 -10.66
CA THR A 68 0.78 4.78 -10.37
C THR A 68 0.26 5.40 -9.08
N LEU A 69 -1.06 5.38 -8.89
CA LEU A 69 -1.67 5.89 -7.66
C LEU A 69 -1.27 5.05 -6.44
N CYS A 70 -1.24 3.73 -6.58
CA CYS A 70 -0.88 2.80 -5.51
C CYS A 70 0.59 2.98 -5.10
N ASP A 71 1.50 3.06 -6.06
CA ASP A 71 2.91 3.39 -5.81
C ASP A 71 3.05 4.70 -5.01
N PHE A 72 2.40 5.77 -5.49
CA PHE A 72 2.44 7.09 -4.85
C PHE A 72 1.95 7.07 -3.39
N ILE A 73 0.79 6.47 -3.12
CA ILE A 73 0.27 6.42 -1.74
C ILE A 73 1.11 5.49 -0.85
N CYS A 74 1.66 4.40 -1.39
CA CYS A 74 2.55 3.52 -0.63
C CYS A 74 3.80 4.27 -0.20
N GLN A 75 4.41 5.06 -1.08
CA GLN A 75 5.58 5.88 -0.71
C GLN A 75 5.24 6.91 0.37
N LEU A 76 4.14 7.67 0.22
CA LEU A 76 3.72 8.63 1.25
C LEU A 76 3.42 7.96 2.60
N CYS A 77 2.75 6.80 2.58
CA CYS A 77 2.44 6.05 3.80
C CYS A 77 3.72 5.51 4.44
N ALA A 78 4.68 5.01 3.65
CA ALA A 78 5.96 4.54 4.16
C ALA A 78 6.78 5.66 4.82
N GLU A 79 6.93 6.80 4.13
CA GLU A 79 7.63 7.99 4.63
C GLU A 79 7.00 8.55 5.90
N GLU A 80 5.68 8.46 6.06
CA GLU A 80 5.04 8.87 7.29
C GLU A 80 5.21 7.83 8.41
N CYS A 81 5.07 6.55 8.09
CA CYS A 81 5.18 5.47 9.08
C CYS A 81 6.61 5.32 9.62
N GLU A 82 7.65 5.53 8.81
CA GLU A 82 9.05 5.40 9.24
C GLU A 82 9.45 6.41 10.33
N LYS A 83 8.71 7.53 10.46
CA LYS A 83 8.93 8.56 11.48
C LYS A 83 8.57 8.09 12.89
N HIS A 84 7.82 7.00 13.02
CA HIS A 84 7.26 6.53 14.29
C HIS A 84 7.97 5.24 14.73
N GLU A 85 8.51 5.20 15.95
CA GLU A 85 9.29 4.06 16.45
C GLU A 85 8.43 2.80 16.76
N GLU A 86 7.11 2.91 16.70
CA GLU A 86 6.18 1.82 16.97
C GLU A 86 6.34 0.66 16.00
N ASP A 87 6.36 -0.58 16.52
CA ASP A 87 6.55 -1.80 15.72
C ASP A 87 5.54 -1.92 14.56
N HIS A 88 4.28 -1.51 14.78
CA HIS A 88 3.26 -1.56 13.74
C HIS A 88 3.50 -0.54 12.62
N CYS A 89 4.07 0.63 12.94
CA CYS A 89 4.43 1.65 11.96
C CYS A 89 5.63 1.18 11.13
N GLN A 90 6.65 0.63 11.76
CA GLN A 90 7.82 0.09 11.04
C GLN A 90 7.45 -1.07 10.10
N GLN A 91 6.57 -1.97 10.56
CA GLN A 91 6.01 -3.04 9.71
C GLN A 91 5.20 -2.48 8.53
N CYS A 92 4.39 -1.45 8.77
CA CYS A 92 3.61 -0.80 7.72
C CYS A 92 4.51 -0.14 6.68
N SER A 93 5.55 0.58 7.10
CA SER A 93 6.51 1.21 6.20
C SER A 93 7.17 0.17 5.28
N ALA A 94 7.68 -0.92 5.85
CA ALA A 94 8.29 -2.00 5.07
C ALA A 94 7.31 -2.65 4.08
N ALA A 95 6.06 -2.90 4.48
CA ALA A 95 5.04 -3.46 3.61
C ALA A 95 4.69 -2.52 2.44
N CYS A 96 4.57 -1.22 2.72
CA CYS A 96 4.32 -0.18 1.73
C CYS A 96 5.46 -0.09 0.70
N LEU A 97 6.72 -0.11 1.12
CA LEU A 97 7.88 -0.08 0.21
C LEU A 97 7.92 -1.30 -0.72
N LEU A 98 7.64 -2.49 -0.18
CA LEU A 98 7.56 -3.71 -0.98
C LEU A 98 6.40 -3.66 -1.99
N CYS A 99 5.28 -3.04 -1.61
CA CYS A 99 4.12 -2.88 -2.48
C CYS A 99 4.38 -1.87 -3.62
N SER A 100 4.98 -0.71 -3.29
CA SER A 100 5.45 0.29 -4.25
C SER A 100 6.39 -0.34 -5.30
N GLN A 101 7.40 -1.09 -4.84
CA GLN A 101 8.33 -1.78 -5.73
C GLN A 101 7.62 -2.74 -6.69
N ALA A 102 6.66 -3.54 -6.19
CA ALA A 102 5.88 -4.46 -7.03
C ALA A 102 5.00 -3.73 -8.06
N CYS A 103 4.44 -2.56 -7.71
CA CYS A 103 3.68 -1.72 -8.64
C CYS A 103 4.57 -1.24 -9.80
N ILE A 104 5.76 -0.73 -9.48
CA ILE A 104 6.75 -0.27 -10.46
C ILE A 104 7.21 -1.40 -11.39
N GLU A 105 7.43 -2.60 -10.84
CA GLU A 105 7.83 -3.78 -11.62
C GLU A 105 6.75 -4.17 -12.63
N LEU A 106 5.47 -4.19 -12.23
CA LEU A 106 4.38 -4.50 -13.16
C LEU A 106 4.22 -3.41 -14.22
N GLN A 107 4.31 -2.13 -13.87
CA GLN A 107 4.25 -1.01 -14.83
C GLN A 107 5.33 -1.13 -15.92
N ARG A 108 6.57 -1.42 -15.51
CA ARG A 108 7.69 -1.61 -16.46
C ARG A 108 7.45 -2.79 -17.38
N ALA A 109 6.88 -3.87 -16.84
CA ALA A 109 6.56 -5.07 -17.59
C ALA A 109 5.43 -4.85 -18.61
N GLU A 110 4.44 -4.01 -18.31
CA GLU A 110 3.36 -3.63 -19.24
C GLU A 110 3.85 -2.66 -20.32
N ALA A 111 4.80 -1.77 -20.03
CA ALA A 111 5.34 -0.81 -21.00
C ALA A 111 6.22 -1.43 -22.10
N GLN A 112 6.60 -2.70 -21.97
CA GLN A 112 7.45 -3.44 -22.92
C GLN A 112 6.64 -4.34 -23.86
N GLN A 113 5.31 -4.31 -23.78
CA GLN A 113 4.37 -5.07 -24.62
C GLN A 113 3.66 -4.14 -25.61
#